data_AF-A0A238VBH5-F1
#
_entry.id   AF-A0A238VBH5-F1
#
_cell.length_a   1.000
_cell.length_b   1.000
_cell.length_c   1.000
_cell.angle_alpha   90.00
_cell.angle_beta   90.00
_cell.angle_gamma   90.00
#
_symmetry.space_group_name_H-M   'P 1'
#
loop_
_entity.id
_entity.type
_entity.pdbx_description
1 polymer ?
#
loop_
_entity_poly.entity_id
_entity_poly.type
_entity_poly.pdbx_seq_one_letter_code
_entity_poly.pdbx_strand_id
1 'polypeptide(L)'
;MMNSTLKNIEKLTFIEANKIILKLCEDKVKLSSDDINFILNIKETELVNSFFNEYSLFEQKDFFLIETFINQNLEHKNKDFVSDLIYIALDFGLDLEYKKIVSFLLIENEDEDCFVLACLEYLSQNIKLLYIEELVKNLEHIRNTVIYHQNEQLVASLILFRITHNPANLDFIQELIEFDNSNLEFLNTTLKSKIYDEAYFDFTCFNKKIKR
;
A
#
# COMPACT_ATOMS: atom_id res chain seq x y z
N MET A 1 -11.98 29.30 6.51
CA MET A 1 -13.26 29.47 5.78
C MET A 1 -13.26 28.44 4.68
N MET A 2 -14.29 27.59 4.61
CA MET A 2 -14.38 26.51 3.63
C MET A 2 -14.50 27.06 2.20
N ASN A 3 -13.77 26.45 1.27
CA ASN A 3 -13.76 26.81 -0.14
C ASN A 3 -15.19 26.77 -0.69
N SER A 4 -15.60 27.86 -1.36
CA SER A 4 -16.97 28.00 -1.86
C SER A 4 -17.33 26.95 -2.91
N THR A 5 -16.37 26.41 -3.65
CA THR A 5 -16.61 25.37 -4.67
C THR A 5 -16.94 24.01 -4.06
N LEU A 6 -16.48 23.73 -2.83
CA LEU A 6 -16.80 22.49 -2.11
C LEU A 6 -18.19 22.54 -1.46
N LYS A 7 -18.80 23.73 -1.37
CA LYS A 7 -20.13 23.88 -0.77
C LYS A 7 -21.17 23.11 -1.59
N ASN A 8 -21.91 22.24 -0.91
CA ASN A 8 -22.95 21.38 -1.48
C ASN A 8 -22.43 20.25 -2.39
N ILE A 9 -21.14 19.91 -2.38
CA ILE A 9 -20.63 18.80 -3.20
C ILE A 9 -21.39 17.49 -2.96
N GLU A 10 -21.80 17.23 -1.71
CA GLU A 10 -22.57 16.05 -1.31
C GLU A 10 -24.00 16.00 -1.89
N LYS A 11 -24.51 17.10 -2.45
CA LYS A 11 -25.83 17.16 -3.09
C LYS A 11 -25.77 16.95 -4.60
N LEU A 12 -24.56 16.88 -5.17
CA LEU A 12 -24.34 16.71 -6.59
C LEU A 12 -24.29 15.22 -6.94
N THR A 13 -24.44 14.91 -8.23
CA THR A 13 -24.14 13.57 -8.72
C THR A 13 -22.63 13.31 -8.65
N PHE A 14 -22.22 12.03 -8.62
CA PHE A 14 -20.80 11.66 -8.65
C PHE A 14 -20.03 12.37 -9.77
N ILE A 15 -20.57 12.37 -11.00
CA ILE A 15 -19.92 12.97 -12.17
C ILE A 15 -19.67 14.48 -11.97
N GLU A 16 -20.64 15.18 -11.38
CA GLU A 16 -20.54 16.62 -11.11
C GLU A 16 -19.56 16.92 -9.97
N ALA A 17 -19.66 16.16 -8.87
CA ALA A 17 -18.74 16.27 -7.73
C ALA A 17 -17.30 15.97 -8.15
N ASN A 18 -17.08 14.91 -8.92
CA ASN A 18 -15.75 14.52 -9.38
C ASN A 18 -15.14 15.61 -10.27
N LYS A 19 -15.91 16.17 -11.21
CA LYS A 19 -15.45 17.31 -12.03
C LYS A 19 -15.00 18.51 -11.19
N ILE A 20 -15.66 18.78 -10.06
CA ILE A 20 -15.26 19.87 -9.17
C ILE A 20 -13.94 19.53 -8.47
N ILE A 21 -13.78 18.32 -7.94
CA ILE A 21 -12.55 17.87 -7.29
C ILE A 21 -11.37 17.92 -8.26
N LEU A 22 -11.52 17.29 -9.43
CA LEU A 22 -10.48 17.26 -10.46
C LEU A 22 -10.09 18.68 -10.88
N LYS A 23 -11.08 19.55 -11.10
CA LYS A 23 -10.80 20.95 -11.46
C LYS A 23 -10.04 21.69 -10.36
N LEU A 24 -10.34 21.46 -9.08
CA LEU A 24 -9.58 22.05 -7.98
C LEU A 24 -8.12 21.61 -7.99
N CYS A 25 -7.87 20.33 -8.29
CA CYS A 25 -6.53 19.76 -8.42
C CYS A 25 -5.78 20.33 -9.65
N GLU A 26 -6.43 20.34 -10.82
CA GLU A 26 -5.90 20.87 -12.08
C GLU A 26 -5.55 22.36 -11.98
N ASP A 27 -6.45 23.16 -11.40
CA ASP A 27 -6.26 24.60 -11.17
C ASP A 27 -5.23 24.88 -10.06
N LYS A 28 -4.66 23.84 -9.43
CA LYS A 28 -3.68 23.92 -8.33
C LYS A 28 -4.17 24.82 -7.19
N VAL A 29 -5.46 24.72 -6.87
CA VAL A 29 -6.08 25.50 -5.80
C VAL A 29 -5.56 24.98 -4.47
N LYS A 30 -4.86 25.84 -3.71
CA LYS A 30 -4.40 25.48 -2.37
C LYS A 30 -5.59 25.34 -1.42
N LEU A 31 -5.83 24.14 -0.95
CA LEU A 31 -6.88 23.83 0.03
C LEU A 31 -6.40 24.08 1.46
N SER A 32 -7.31 24.51 2.32
CA SER A 32 -7.07 24.56 3.77
C SER A 32 -7.23 23.16 4.39
N SER A 33 -6.70 22.94 5.59
CA SER A 33 -6.88 21.65 6.28
C SER A 33 -8.35 21.33 6.57
N ASP A 34 -9.21 22.35 6.74
CA ASP A 34 -10.66 22.18 6.85
C ASP A 34 -11.27 21.65 5.53
N ASP A 35 -10.80 22.15 4.39
CA ASP A 35 -11.25 21.71 3.06
C ASP A 35 -10.82 20.28 2.77
N ILE A 36 -9.56 19.94 3.10
CA ILE A 36 -9.02 18.59 2.97
C ILE A 36 -9.84 17.65 3.86
N ASN A 37 -10.00 17.99 5.13
CA ASN A 37 -10.81 17.18 6.06
C ASN A 37 -12.25 17.00 5.58
N PHE A 38 -12.85 18.04 5.00
CA PHE A 38 -14.17 17.92 4.40
C PHE A 38 -14.19 16.90 3.26
N ILE A 39 -13.23 16.96 2.32
CA ILE A 39 -13.14 16.01 1.20
C ILE A 39 -12.94 14.58 1.71
N LEU A 40 -12.03 14.36 2.67
CA LEU A 40 -11.77 13.03 3.23
C LEU A 40 -13.02 12.40 3.87
N ASN A 41 -13.94 13.21 4.40
CA ASN A 41 -15.16 12.73 5.04
C ASN A 41 -16.37 12.64 4.08
N ILE A 42 -16.17 12.80 2.77
CA ILE A 42 -17.22 12.55 1.78
C ILE A 42 -17.55 11.05 1.76
N LYS A 43 -18.85 10.72 1.78
CA LYS A 43 -19.33 9.32 1.83
C LYS A 43 -18.95 8.49 0.60
N GLU A 44 -18.85 9.14 -0.56
CA GLU A 44 -18.48 8.51 -1.82
C GLU A 44 -16.95 8.37 -1.89
N THR A 45 -16.44 7.18 -1.58
CA THR A 45 -15.01 6.89 -1.43
C THR A 45 -14.20 7.13 -2.71
N GLU A 46 -14.83 6.96 -3.86
CA GLU A 46 -14.28 7.14 -5.19
C GLU A 46 -13.88 8.60 -5.44
N LEU A 47 -14.57 9.55 -4.80
CA LEU A 47 -14.21 10.97 -4.81
C LEU A 47 -12.98 11.24 -3.95
N VAL A 48 -12.83 10.53 -2.82
CA VAL A 48 -11.65 10.62 -1.96
C VAL A 48 -10.42 10.09 -2.70
N ASN A 49 -10.55 8.95 -3.39
CA ASN A 49 -9.48 8.40 -4.23
C ASN A 49 -9.09 9.35 -5.36
N SER A 50 -10.08 9.92 -6.06
CA SER A 50 -9.82 10.91 -7.13
C SER A 50 -9.08 12.13 -6.59
N PHE A 51 -9.40 12.56 -5.37
CA PHE A 51 -8.69 13.66 -4.71
C PHE A 51 -7.24 13.29 -4.38
N PHE A 52 -6.97 12.13 -3.78
CA PHE A 52 -5.61 11.70 -3.46
C PHE A 52 -4.72 11.53 -4.68
N ASN A 53 -5.26 10.97 -5.77
CA ASN A 53 -4.49 10.73 -6.99
C ASN A 53 -4.05 12.01 -7.69
N GLU A 54 -4.85 13.08 -7.59
CA GLU A 54 -4.67 14.29 -8.39
C GLU A 54 -4.14 15.48 -7.58
N TYR A 55 -4.40 15.52 -6.27
CA TYR A 55 -4.02 16.66 -5.44
C TYR A 55 -2.54 16.59 -5.02
N SER A 56 -1.75 17.55 -5.50
CA SER A 56 -0.29 17.58 -5.30
C SER A 56 0.21 18.62 -4.28
N LEU A 57 -0.70 19.37 -3.64
CA LEU A 57 -0.34 20.50 -2.77
C LEU A 57 -0.51 20.21 -1.27
N PHE A 58 -0.38 18.95 -0.84
CA PHE A 58 -0.37 18.60 0.57
C PHE A 58 0.81 19.24 1.32
N GLU A 59 0.58 19.70 2.55
CA GLU A 59 1.64 20.13 3.47
C GLU A 59 1.88 19.07 4.53
N GLN A 60 3.04 19.12 5.18
CA GLN A 60 3.39 18.21 6.27
C GLN A 60 2.36 18.22 7.41
N LYS A 61 1.70 19.37 7.67
CA LYS A 61 0.62 19.45 8.67
C LYS A 61 -0.62 18.64 8.29
N ASP A 62 -0.85 18.43 7.00
CA ASP A 62 -1.98 17.66 6.48
C ASP A 62 -1.70 16.15 6.58
N PHE A 63 -0.45 15.73 6.69
CA PHE A 63 -0.09 14.31 6.80
C PHE A 63 -0.64 13.68 8.07
N PHE A 64 -0.65 14.39 9.20
CA PHE A 64 -1.27 13.90 10.42
C PHE A 64 -2.79 13.69 10.27
N LEU A 65 -3.45 14.58 9.53
CA LEU A 65 -4.87 14.47 9.22
C LEU A 65 -5.15 13.25 8.34
N ILE A 66 -4.35 13.07 7.28
CA ILE A 66 -4.45 11.95 6.34
C ILE A 66 -4.16 10.62 7.06
N GLU A 67 -3.11 10.55 7.86
CA GLU A 67 -2.77 9.36 8.66
C GLU A 67 -3.90 8.98 9.62
N THR A 68 -4.47 9.97 10.32
CA THR A 68 -5.61 9.76 11.21
C THR A 68 -6.80 9.20 10.44
N PHE A 69 -7.11 9.80 9.29
CA PHE A 69 -8.19 9.35 8.42
C PHE A 69 -7.99 7.92 7.93
N ILE A 70 -6.79 7.58 7.44
CA ILE A 70 -6.49 6.24 6.93
C ILE A 70 -6.63 5.21 8.04
N ASN A 71 -6.04 5.45 9.21
CA ASN A 71 -6.12 4.54 10.35
C ASN A 71 -7.57 4.26 10.80
N GLN A 72 -8.43 5.29 10.77
CA GLN A 72 -9.85 5.14 11.07
C GLN A 72 -10.60 4.30 10.02
N ASN A 73 -10.12 4.28 8.78
CA ASN A 73 -10.75 3.58 7.66
C ASN A 73 -10.11 2.22 7.32
N LEU A 74 -9.09 1.76 8.06
CA LEU A 74 -8.50 0.43 7.84
C LEU A 74 -9.49 -0.75 7.97
N GLU A 75 -10.60 -0.56 8.67
CA GLU A 75 -11.68 -1.54 8.83
C GLU A 75 -12.87 -1.32 7.87
N HIS A 76 -12.70 -0.47 6.85
CA HIS A 76 -13.75 -0.21 5.89
C HIS A 76 -14.14 -1.48 5.12
N LYS A 77 -15.43 -1.57 4.76
CA LYS A 77 -16.00 -2.77 4.12
C LYS A 77 -15.51 -2.96 2.69
N ASN A 78 -15.30 -1.87 1.97
CA ASN A 78 -14.73 -1.88 0.63
C ASN A 78 -13.22 -2.05 0.74
N LYS A 79 -12.68 -3.21 0.32
CA LYS A 79 -11.27 -3.57 0.44
C LYS A 79 -10.39 -2.91 -0.60
N ASP A 80 -10.89 -2.66 -1.81
CA ASP A 80 -10.22 -1.83 -2.82
C ASP A 80 -9.88 -0.46 -2.23
N PHE A 81 -10.86 0.19 -1.59
CA PHE A 81 -10.65 1.48 -0.94
C PHE A 81 -9.58 1.41 0.17
N VAL A 82 -9.57 0.35 0.99
CA VAL A 82 -8.53 0.21 2.01
C VAL A 82 -7.15 -0.01 1.38
N SER A 83 -7.07 -0.80 0.31
CA SER A 83 -5.85 -1.03 -0.46
C SER A 83 -5.27 0.29 -0.97
N ASP A 84 -6.10 1.13 -1.60
CA ASP A 84 -5.72 2.47 -2.05
C ASP A 84 -5.17 3.34 -0.91
N LEU A 85 -5.85 3.34 0.25
CA LEU A 85 -5.40 4.10 1.41
C LEU A 85 -4.05 3.60 1.96
N ILE A 86 -3.77 2.29 1.89
CA ILE A 86 -2.48 1.74 2.30
C ILE A 86 -1.37 2.19 1.33
N TYR A 87 -1.64 2.21 0.02
CA TYR A 87 -0.68 2.75 -0.96
C TYR A 87 -0.44 4.25 -0.76
N ILE A 88 -1.49 5.04 -0.50
CA ILE A 88 -1.37 6.46 -0.17
C ILE A 88 -0.49 6.66 1.08
N ALA A 89 -0.68 5.84 2.11
CA ALA A 89 0.15 5.87 3.30
C ALA A 89 1.61 5.53 3.00
N LEU A 90 1.86 4.57 2.11
CA LEU A 90 3.19 4.21 1.65
C LEU A 90 3.87 5.38 0.91
N ASP A 91 3.17 6.02 -0.01
CA ASP A 91 3.67 7.15 -0.81
C ASP A 91 4.01 8.37 0.04
N PHE A 92 3.22 8.64 1.07
CA PHE A 92 3.45 9.75 1.99
C PHE A 92 4.34 9.40 3.19
N GLY A 93 4.69 8.12 3.37
CA GLY A 93 5.48 7.65 4.51
C GLY A 93 4.76 7.82 5.86
N LEU A 94 3.45 7.54 5.90
CA LEU A 94 2.59 7.67 7.08
C LEU A 94 2.65 6.42 7.96
N ASP A 95 2.45 6.57 9.28
CA ASP A 95 2.45 5.45 10.22
C ASP A 95 1.03 4.87 10.37
N LEU A 96 0.83 3.70 9.78
CA LEU A 96 -0.38 2.89 9.97
C LEU A 96 -0.31 2.06 11.26
N GLU A 97 -1.47 1.73 11.81
CA GLU A 97 -1.63 0.85 12.95
C GLU A 97 -1.05 -0.55 12.64
N TYR A 98 0.23 -0.71 12.95
CA TYR A 98 1.05 -1.83 12.45
C TYR A 98 0.45 -3.20 12.77
N LYS A 99 -0.03 -3.39 14.01
CA LYS A 99 -0.65 -4.65 14.44
C LYS A 99 -1.86 -5.00 13.58
N LYS A 100 -2.63 -3.99 13.17
CA LYS A 100 -3.79 -4.14 12.31
C LYS A 100 -3.37 -4.56 10.90
N ILE A 101 -2.37 -3.90 10.32
CA ILE A 101 -1.81 -4.30 9.01
C ILE A 101 -1.27 -5.74 9.04
N VAL A 102 -0.56 -6.15 10.10
CA VAL A 102 -0.10 -7.54 10.25
C VAL A 102 -1.26 -8.53 10.34
N SER A 103 -2.35 -8.17 11.04
CA SER A 103 -3.53 -9.03 11.16
C SER A 103 -4.28 -9.23 9.85
N PHE A 104 -4.17 -8.28 8.91
CA PHE A 104 -4.79 -8.35 7.59
C PHE A 104 -4.10 -9.30 6.61
N LEU A 105 -2.89 -9.77 6.94
CA LEU A 105 -2.17 -10.74 6.12
C LEU A 105 -2.81 -12.13 6.08
N LEU A 106 -3.69 -12.45 7.03
CA LEU A 106 -4.34 -13.76 7.10
C LEU A 106 -5.76 -13.66 6.58
N ILE A 107 -6.00 -14.27 5.42
CA ILE A 107 -7.30 -14.32 4.76
C ILE A 107 -7.84 -15.75 4.71
N GLU A 108 -9.17 -15.87 4.68
CA GLU A 108 -9.85 -17.17 4.58
C GLU A 108 -10.19 -17.57 3.14
N ASN A 109 -10.36 -16.57 2.26
CA ASN A 109 -10.67 -16.74 0.84
C ASN A 109 -9.62 -16.00 0.01
N GLU A 110 -9.58 -16.29 -1.30
CA GLU A 110 -8.67 -15.66 -2.26
C GLU A 110 -8.74 -14.12 -2.19
N ASP A 111 -7.58 -13.45 -2.32
CA ASP A 111 -7.47 -11.99 -2.26
C ASP A 111 -7.86 -11.37 -3.61
N GLU A 112 -9.15 -11.19 -3.86
CA GLU A 112 -9.64 -10.62 -5.12
C GLU A 112 -9.21 -9.16 -5.33
N ASP A 113 -8.99 -8.42 -4.24
CA ASP A 113 -8.83 -6.95 -4.22
C ASP A 113 -7.35 -6.51 -4.03
N CYS A 114 -6.39 -7.43 -4.16
CA CYS A 114 -4.96 -7.20 -3.91
C CYS A 114 -4.66 -6.53 -2.55
N PHE A 115 -5.52 -6.76 -1.56
CA PHE A 115 -5.47 -6.13 -0.25
C PHE A 115 -4.28 -6.62 0.59
N VAL A 116 -3.98 -7.91 0.53
CA VAL A 116 -2.81 -8.52 1.17
C VAL A 116 -1.54 -8.00 0.52
N LEU A 117 -1.52 -7.84 -0.80
CA LEU A 117 -0.36 -7.28 -1.49
C LEU A 117 -0.04 -5.86 -0.99
N ALA A 118 -1.04 -4.97 -0.89
CA ALA A 118 -0.84 -3.63 -0.34
C ALA A 118 -0.29 -3.66 1.10
N CYS A 119 -0.82 -4.56 1.94
CA CYS A 119 -0.31 -4.77 3.30
C CYS A 119 1.15 -5.23 3.30
N LEU A 120 1.52 -6.18 2.45
CA LEU A 120 2.89 -6.68 2.32
C LEU A 120 3.85 -5.58 1.86
N GLU A 121 3.46 -4.78 0.87
CA GLU A 121 4.29 -3.67 0.40
C GLU A 121 4.55 -2.64 1.51
N TYR A 122 3.50 -2.25 2.26
CA TYR A 122 3.64 -1.38 3.42
C TYR A 122 4.59 -1.97 4.47
N LEU A 123 4.39 -3.25 4.83
CA LEU A 123 5.21 -3.93 5.84
C LEU A 123 6.66 -4.08 5.40
N SER A 124 6.91 -4.28 4.09
CA SER A 124 8.26 -4.36 3.55
C SER A 124 9.06 -3.08 3.82
N GLN A 125 8.41 -1.92 3.80
CA GLN A 125 9.05 -0.64 4.04
C GLN A 125 9.08 -0.26 5.54
N ASN A 126 8.22 -0.87 6.36
CA ASN A 126 7.96 -0.44 7.74
C ASN A 126 8.15 -1.55 8.80
N ILE A 127 9.08 -2.51 8.59
CA ILE A 127 9.30 -3.64 9.51
C ILE A 127 9.58 -3.15 10.95
N LYS A 128 8.69 -3.49 11.90
CA LYS A 128 8.86 -3.19 13.32
C LYS A 128 9.36 -4.43 14.08
N LEU A 129 10.56 -4.34 14.66
CA LEU A 129 11.21 -5.43 15.42
C LEU A 129 10.32 -6.01 16.53
N LEU A 130 9.48 -5.18 17.15
CA LEU A 130 8.56 -5.60 18.22
C LEU A 130 7.59 -6.69 17.78
N TYR A 131 7.25 -6.76 16.49
CA TYR A 131 6.26 -7.68 15.92
C TYR A 131 6.90 -8.72 14.98
N ILE A 132 8.22 -8.89 15.04
CA ILE A 132 8.95 -9.67 14.03
C ILE A 132 8.54 -11.15 14.02
N GLU A 133 8.27 -11.73 15.19
CA GLU A 133 7.87 -13.13 15.32
C GLU A 133 6.50 -13.38 14.67
N GLU A 134 5.54 -12.51 14.96
CA GLU A 134 4.19 -12.56 14.38
C GLU A 134 4.25 -12.36 12.86
N LEU A 135 5.04 -11.37 12.41
CA LEU A 135 5.23 -11.10 10.99
C LEU A 135 5.83 -12.31 10.27
N VAL A 136 6.94 -12.88 10.77
CA VAL A 136 7.60 -14.04 10.14
C VAL A 136 6.62 -15.21 10.01
N LYS A 137 5.85 -15.50 11.07
CA LYS A 137 4.86 -16.57 11.04
C LYS A 137 3.79 -16.34 9.97
N ASN A 138 3.29 -15.11 9.83
CA ASN A 138 2.28 -14.78 8.81
C ASN A 138 2.88 -14.87 7.39
N LEU A 139 4.11 -14.39 7.18
CA LEU A 139 4.77 -14.47 5.88
C LEU A 139 5.06 -15.92 5.48
N GLU A 140 5.48 -16.77 6.41
CA GLU A 140 5.65 -18.21 6.18
C GLU A 140 4.32 -18.88 5.80
N HIS A 141 3.22 -18.46 6.43
CA HIS A 141 1.89 -18.95 6.07
C HIS A 141 1.50 -18.57 4.64
N ILE A 142 1.67 -17.29 4.25
CA ILE A 142 1.39 -16.80 2.90
C ILE A 142 2.19 -17.59 1.86
N ARG A 143 3.51 -17.67 2.05
CA ARG A 143 4.43 -18.38 1.15
C ARG A 143 4.02 -19.82 0.88
N ASN A 144 3.50 -20.52 1.89
CA ASN A 144 3.24 -21.96 1.82
C ASN A 144 1.76 -22.32 1.54
N THR A 145 0.91 -21.33 1.23
CA THR A 145 -0.54 -21.54 1.07
C THR A 145 -1.00 -21.10 -0.31
N VAL A 146 -1.79 -21.95 -0.97
CA VAL A 146 -2.26 -21.76 -2.36
C VAL A 146 -3.39 -20.72 -2.51
N ILE A 147 -3.92 -20.21 -1.41
CA ILE A 147 -4.98 -19.19 -1.41
C ILE A 147 -4.43 -17.81 -1.83
N TYR A 148 -3.12 -17.61 -1.68
CA TYR A 148 -2.45 -16.35 -2.00
C TYR A 148 -1.93 -16.35 -3.43
N HIS A 149 -1.95 -15.17 -4.05
CA HIS A 149 -1.43 -14.95 -5.39
C HIS A 149 0.11 -15.06 -5.41
N GLN A 150 0.68 -15.39 -6.57
CA GLN A 150 2.13 -15.53 -6.71
C GLN A 150 2.90 -14.24 -6.36
N ASN A 151 2.33 -13.07 -6.68
CA ASN A 151 2.91 -11.77 -6.31
C ASN A 151 3.01 -11.61 -4.78
N GLU A 152 1.98 -12.01 -4.03
CA GLU A 152 1.98 -11.96 -2.56
C GLU A 152 3.01 -12.94 -1.99
N GLN A 153 3.03 -14.17 -2.50
CA GLN A 153 4.01 -15.18 -2.09
C GLN A 153 5.46 -14.73 -2.37
N LEU A 154 5.67 -14.01 -3.48
CA LEU A 154 6.95 -13.44 -3.86
C LEU A 154 7.37 -12.31 -2.93
N VAL A 155 6.49 -11.33 -2.67
CA VAL A 155 6.78 -10.24 -1.72
C VAL A 155 6.99 -10.80 -0.31
N ALA A 156 6.18 -11.75 0.13
CA ALA A 156 6.34 -12.42 1.42
C ALA A 156 7.70 -13.11 1.54
N SER A 157 8.12 -13.85 0.51
CA SER A 157 9.42 -14.51 0.46
C SER A 157 10.58 -13.51 0.46
N LEU A 158 10.41 -12.37 -0.21
CA LEU A 158 11.40 -11.30 -0.23
C LEU A 158 11.56 -10.64 1.15
N ILE A 159 10.45 -10.39 1.85
CA ILE A 159 10.47 -9.88 3.23
C ILE A 159 11.10 -10.92 4.17
N LEU A 160 10.73 -12.21 4.04
CA LEU A 160 11.34 -13.30 4.82
C LEU A 160 12.85 -13.37 4.63
N PHE A 161 13.33 -13.27 3.39
CA PHE A 161 14.76 -13.25 3.12
C PHE A 161 15.43 -12.02 3.74
N ARG A 162 14.80 -10.85 3.71
CA ARG A 162 15.31 -9.63 4.35
C ARG A 162 15.45 -9.76 5.87
N ILE A 163 14.51 -10.44 6.51
CA ILE A 163 14.52 -10.61 7.97
C ILE A 163 15.49 -11.72 8.39
N THR A 164 15.46 -12.84 7.68
CA THR A 164 16.11 -14.09 8.12
C THR A 164 17.44 -14.38 7.45
N HIS A 165 17.72 -13.74 6.31
CA HIS A 165 18.81 -14.07 5.39
C HIS A 165 18.86 -15.55 4.96
N ASN A 166 17.75 -16.28 5.08
CA ASN A 166 17.68 -17.69 4.70
C ASN A 166 17.58 -17.85 3.17
N PRO A 167 18.57 -18.48 2.50
CA PRO A 167 18.57 -18.65 1.04
C PRO A 167 17.42 -19.50 0.49
N ALA A 168 16.74 -20.30 1.32
CA ALA A 168 15.58 -21.09 0.89
C ALA A 168 14.40 -20.21 0.42
N ASN A 169 14.31 -18.98 0.93
CA ASN A 169 13.32 -18.02 0.45
C ASN A 169 13.63 -17.53 -0.97
N LEU A 170 14.92 -17.46 -1.34
CA LEU A 170 15.33 -17.14 -2.72
C LEU A 170 15.09 -18.32 -3.67
N ASP A 171 15.30 -19.55 -3.19
CA ASP A 171 15.01 -20.76 -3.98
C ASP A 171 13.52 -20.79 -4.35
N PHE A 172 12.64 -20.48 -3.40
CA PHE A 172 11.20 -20.39 -3.68
C PHE A 172 10.84 -19.27 -4.67
N ILE A 173 11.45 -18.09 -4.57
CA ILE A 173 11.25 -17.01 -5.57
C ILE A 173 11.68 -17.50 -6.96
N GLN A 174 12.79 -18.23 -7.05
CA GLN A 174 13.26 -18.80 -8.31
C GLN A 174 12.26 -19.82 -8.87
N GLU A 175 11.71 -20.71 -8.02
CA GLU A 175 10.67 -21.66 -8.42
C GLU A 175 9.43 -20.95 -9.00
N LEU A 176 8.99 -19.84 -8.40
CA LEU A 176 7.87 -19.04 -8.92
C LEU A 176 8.19 -18.42 -10.29
N ILE A 177 9.41 -17.92 -10.49
CA ILE A 177 9.85 -17.34 -11.78
C ILE A 177 9.94 -18.42 -12.86
N GLU A 178 10.46 -19.60 -12.53
CA GLU A 178 10.55 -20.74 -13.45
C GLU A 178 9.15 -21.25 -13.86
N PHE A 179 8.18 -21.13 -12.96
CA PHE A 179 6.78 -21.46 -13.25
C PHE A 179 6.10 -20.41 -14.14
N ASP A 180 6.26 -19.12 -13.83
CA ASP A 180 5.74 -18.01 -14.63
C ASP A 180 6.75 -16.84 -14.68
N ASN A 181 7.24 -16.55 -15.90
CA ASN A 181 8.18 -15.47 -16.15
C ASN A 181 7.61 -14.07 -15.84
N SER A 182 6.28 -13.88 -15.79
CA SER A 182 5.67 -12.61 -15.39
C SER A 182 6.10 -12.18 -13.97
N ASN A 183 6.38 -13.16 -13.09
CA ASN A 183 6.91 -12.93 -11.75
C ASN A 183 8.26 -12.22 -11.76
N LEU A 184 9.09 -12.42 -12.80
CA LEU A 184 10.37 -11.72 -12.93
C LEU A 184 10.17 -10.23 -13.22
N GLU A 185 9.17 -9.86 -14.02
CA GLU A 185 8.84 -8.46 -14.30
C GLU A 185 8.34 -7.75 -13.05
N PHE A 186 7.43 -8.41 -12.32
CA PHE A 186 6.92 -7.91 -11.03
C PHE A 186 8.05 -7.75 -10.00
N LEU A 187 8.92 -8.75 -9.84
CA LEU A 187 10.06 -8.70 -8.93
C LEU A 187 11.03 -7.57 -9.29
N ASN A 188 11.38 -7.43 -10.58
CA ASN A 188 12.25 -6.34 -11.02
C ASN A 188 11.67 -4.96 -10.75
N THR A 189 10.35 -4.81 -10.79
CA THR A 189 9.67 -3.57 -10.40
C THR A 189 9.73 -3.35 -8.89
N THR A 190 9.44 -4.38 -8.10
CA THR A 190 9.52 -4.34 -6.62
C THR A 190 10.92 -3.92 -6.14
N LEU A 191 11.98 -4.47 -6.75
CA LEU A 191 13.37 -4.19 -6.39
C LEU A 191 13.85 -2.78 -6.77
N LYS A 192 13.06 -1.98 -7.49
CA LYS A 192 13.38 -0.56 -7.73
C LYS A 192 13.15 0.31 -6.49
N SER A 193 12.42 -0.18 -5.48
CA SER A 193 12.21 0.56 -4.24
C SER A 193 13.52 0.78 -3.49
N LYS A 194 13.65 1.95 -2.86
CA LYS A 194 14.87 2.41 -2.17
C LYS A 194 15.35 1.44 -1.07
N ILE A 195 14.44 0.70 -0.45
CA ILE A 195 14.78 -0.30 0.58
C ILE A 195 15.58 -1.48 0.03
N TYR A 196 15.58 -1.68 -1.28
CA TYR A 196 16.35 -2.66 -2.02
C TYR A 196 17.50 -1.99 -2.78
N ASP A 197 18.02 -0.85 -2.32
CA ASP A 197 19.30 -0.33 -2.82
C ASP A 197 20.45 -1.17 -2.24
N GLU A 198 21.55 -1.34 -2.98
CA GLU A 198 22.75 -2.07 -2.54
C GLU A 198 23.36 -1.46 -1.26
N ALA A 199 23.08 -0.18 -1.00
CA ALA A 199 23.46 0.51 0.23
C ALA A 199 22.75 -0.03 1.48
N TYR A 200 21.56 -0.63 1.33
CA TYR A 200 20.71 -1.09 2.44
C TYR A 200 20.45 -2.60 2.42
N PHE A 201 20.74 -3.26 1.30
CA PHE A 201 20.47 -4.68 1.11
C PHE A 201 21.61 -5.39 0.37
N ASP A 202 22.19 -6.42 0.97
CA ASP A 202 23.25 -7.20 0.34
C ASP A 202 22.67 -8.15 -0.73
N PHE A 203 22.84 -7.75 -1.98
CA PHE A 203 22.40 -8.51 -3.14
C PHE A 203 23.29 -9.68 -3.51
N THR A 204 24.40 -9.94 -2.82
CA THR A 204 25.38 -10.95 -3.27
C THR A 204 24.74 -12.33 -3.43
N CYS A 205 23.92 -12.76 -2.47
CA CYS A 205 23.16 -14.01 -2.57
C CYS A 205 21.99 -13.91 -3.56
N PHE A 206 21.30 -12.77 -3.60
CA PHE A 206 20.16 -12.52 -4.47
C PHE A 206 20.55 -12.55 -5.96
N ASN A 207 21.54 -11.77 -6.37
CA ASN A 207 22.01 -11.67 -7.76
C ASN A 207 22.55 -13.00 -8.28
N LYS A 208 23.25 -13.77 -7.44
CA LYS A 208 23.77 -15.10 -7.81
C LYS A 208 22.68 -16.11 -8.16
N LYS A 209 21.52 -16.02 -7.49
CA LYS A 209 20.41 -16.96 -7.67
C LYS A 209 19.37 -16.46 -8.68
N ILE A 210 18.99 -15.19 -8.62
CA ILE A 210 17.84 -14.65 -9.35
C ILE A 210 18.21 -13.95 -10.67
N LYS A 211 19.28 -13.13 -10.71
CA LYS A 211 19.61 -12.27 -11.86
C LYS A 211 20.69 -12.86 -12.79
N ARG A 212 20.71 -14.18 -12.98
CA ARG A 212 21.70 -14.83 -13.86
C ARG A 212 21.70 -14.27 -15.28
#